data_AF-A0A158Q360-F1
#
_entry.id   AF-A0A158Q360-F1
#
_cell.length_a   1.000
_cell.length_b   1.000
_cell.length_c   1.000
_cell.angle_alpha   90.00
_cell.angle_beta   90.00
_cell.angle_gamma   90.00
#
_symmetry.space_group_name_H-M   'P 1'
#
loop_
_entity.id
_entity.type
_entity.pdbx_description
1 polymer ?
#
loop_
_entity_poly.entity_id
_entity_poly.type
_entity_poly.pdbx_seq_one_letter_code
_entity_poly.pdbx_strand_id
1 'polypeptide(L)'
;MLPNLTQICLTSQQLRMYGNEAEKYLQRYFYPCIIVFGIAGNLLNLTVLLNKSMRSRSNCFLSALAFSDILFLILMSPNILANYPIFTHSYAYRYFYFHAKIHLIALANWSSSVAIW
;
A
#
# COMPACT_ATOMS: atom_id res chain seq x y z
N MET A 1 -40.39 4.60 16.94
CA MET A 1 -39.97 3.20 16.74
C MET A 1 -38.57 3.26 16.12
N LEU A 2 -37.52 2.96 16.88
CA LEU A 2 -36.15 2.95 16.33
C LEU A 2 -36.10 1.82 15.28
N PRO A 3 -35.69 2.09 14.02
CA PRO A 3 -35.47 1.01 13.08
C PRO A 3 -34.41 0.06 13.66
N ASN A 4 -34.60 -1.24 13.44
CA ASN A 4 -33.67 -2.26 13.88
C ASN A 4 -32.28 -1.96 13.29
N LEU A 5 -31.34 -1.51 14.12
CA LEU A 5 -30.01 -1.04 13.71
C LEU A 5 -29.24 -2.10 12.89
N THR A 6 -29.59 -3.37 13.05
CA THR A 6 -29.01 -4.51 12.33
C THR A 6 -29.33 -4.54 10.83
N GLN A 7 -30.39 -3.86 10.38
CA GLN A 7 -30.80 -3.83 8.96
C GLN A 7 -30.32 -2.58 8.21
N ILE A 8 -29.71 -1.61 8.91
CA ILE A 8 -29.25 -0.37 8.28
C ILE A 8 -27.89 -0.64 7.63
N CYS A 9 -27.90 -0.80 6.31
CA CYS A 9 -26.67 -0.88 5.53
C CYS A 9 -26.08 0.51 5.33
N LEU A 10 -24.75 0.62 5.42
CA LEU A 10 -24.03 1.83 5.05
C LEU A 10 -24.28 2.15 3.57
N THR A 11 -24.59 3.41 3.27
CA THR A 11 -24.76 3.88 1.89
C THR A 11 -23.43 3.85 1.13
N SER A 12 -23.47 3.72 -0.20
CA SER A 12 -22.25 3.72 -1.02
C SER A 12 -21.39 4.98 -0.85
N GLN A 13 -21.96 6.09 -0.38
CA GLN A 13 -21.20 7.30 -0.04
C GLN A 13 -20.41 7.14 1.26
N GLN A 14 -21.01 6.54 2.29
CA GLN A 14 -20.35 6.25 3.58
C GLN A 14 -19.29 5.15 3.47
N LEU A 15 -19.33 4.35 2.40
CA LEU A 15 -18.36 3.30 2.12
C LEU A 15 -17.09 3.80 1.43
N ARG A 16 -17.05 5.07 1.01
CA ARG A 16 -15.91 5.65 0.29
C ARG A 16 -14.72 5.79 1.25
N MET A 17 -13.54 5.47 0.72
CA MET A 17 -12.27 5.56 1.43
C MET A 17 -11.48 6.83 1.07
N TYR A 18 -12.09 7.73 0.28
CA TYR A 18 -11.56 9.03 -0.11
C TYR A 18 -12.48 10.16 0.38
N GLY A 19 -11.89 11.28 0.82
CA GLY A 19 -12.62 12.44 1.34
C GLY A 19 -13.01 13.46 0.27
N ASN A 20 -12.24 13.58 -0.80
CA ASN A 20 -12.53 14.49 -1.91
C ASN A 20 -12.17 13.88 -3.28
N GLU A 21 -12.57 14.54 -4.36
CA GLU A 21 -12.31 14.04 -5.71
C GLU A 21 -10.82 14.01 -6.08
N ALA A 22 -10.00 14.94 -5.56
CA ALA A 22 -8.56 14.92 -5.80
C ALA A 22 -7.90 13.67 -5.19
N GLU A 23 -8.25 13.33 -3.95
CA GLU A 23 -7.79 12.13 -3.27
C GLU A 23 -8.18 10.86 -4.02
N LYS A 24 -9.42 10.79 -4.53
CA LYS A 24 -9.89 9.70 -5.38
C LYS A 24 -9.03 9.54 -6.63
N TYR A 25 -8.69 10.61 -7.33
CA TYR A 25 -7.84 10.53 -8.54
C TYR A 25 -6.40 10.12 -8.20
N LEU A 26 -5.84 10.64 -7.10
CA LEU A 26 -4.52 10.25 -6.64
C LEU A 26 -4.47 8.76 -6.29
N GLN A 27 -5.40 8.28 -5.47
CA GLN A 27 -5.43 6.90 -5.02
C GLN A 27 -5.79 5.91 -6.13
N ARG A 28 -6.61 6.30 -7.11
CA ARG A 28 -7.07 5.40 -8.17
C ARG A 28 -6.18 5.37 -9.42
N TYR A 29 -5.35 6.39 -9.65
CA TYR A 29 -4.51 6.48 -10.84
C TYR A 29 -3.04 6.74 -10.53
N PHE A 30 -2.74 7.75 -9.73
CA PHE A 30 -1.36 8.16 -9.48
C PHE A 30 -0.59 7.16 -8.60
N TYR A 31 -1.15 6.77 -7.45
CA TYR A 31 -0.50 5.85 -6.52
C TYR A 31 -0.31 4.42 -7.07
N PRO A 32 -1.27 3.83 -7.81
CA PRO A 32 -1.02 2.57 -8.51
C PRO A 32 0.15 2.64 -9.48
N CYS A 33 0.30 3.76 -10.20
CA CYS A 33 1.47 3.97 -11.06
C CYS A 33 2.76 4.01 -10.24
N ILE A 34 2.77 4.71 -9.10
CA ILE A 34 3.92 4.73 -8.18
C ILE A 34 4.27 3.33 -7.70
N ILE A 35 3.30 2.49 -7.35
CA ILE A 35 3.56 1.09 -6.94
C ILE A 35 4.23 0.33 -8.08
N VAL A 36 3.68 0.38 -9.29
CA VAL A 36 4.20 -0.38 -10.43
C VAL A 36 5.62 0.07 -10.77
N PHE A 37 5.85 1.37 -10.96
CA PHE A 37 7.16 1.90 -11.29
C PHE A 37 8.16 1.79 -10.13
N GLY A 38 7.70 1.97 -8.90
CA GLY A 38 8.54 1.86 -7.71
C GLY A 38 9.00 0.42 -7.44
N ILE A 39 8.12 -0.56 -7.59
CA ILE A 39 8.49 -1.98 -7.49
C ILE A 39 9.43 -2.36 -8.64
N ALA A 40 9.10 -1.99 -9.88
CA ALA A 40 9.94 -2.30 -11.03
C ALA A 40 11.34 -1.66 -10.92
N GLY A 41 11.42 -0.38 -10.56
CA GLY A 41 12.68 0.34 -10.38
C GLY A 41 13.55 -0.26 -9.27
N ASN A 42 12.96 -0.60 -8.12
CA ASN A 42 13.70 -1.19 -7.03
C ASN A 42 14.11 -2.65 -7.28
N LEU A 43 13.31 -3.43 -8.03
CA LEU A 43 13.73 -4.76 -8.48
C LEU A 43 14.93 -4.68 -9.44
N LEU A 44 14.96 -3.70 -10.35
CA LEU A 44 16.11 -3.44 -11.21
C LEU A 44 17.33 -3.03 -10.38
N ASN A 45 17.17 -2.12 -9.41
CA ASN A 45 18.24 -1.74 -8.49
C ASN A 45 18.81 -2.97 -7.75
N LEU A 46 17.96 -3.83 -7.19
CA LEU A 46 18.40 -5.05 -6.52
C LEU A 46 19.18 -5.98 -7.47
N THR A 47 18.70 -6.15 -8.71
CA THR A 47 19.37 -7.02 -9.70
C THR A 47 20.79 -6.56 -9.99
N VAL A 48 21.00 -5.24 -10.08
CA VAL A 48 22.32 -4.65 -10.34
C VAL A 48 23.19 -4.66 -9.08
N LEU A 49 22.65 -4.25 -7.94
CA LEU A 49 23.42 -4.06 -6.69
C LEU A 49 23.83 -5.37 -6.02
N LEU A 50 23.02 -6.42 -6.18
CA LEU A 50 23.33 -7.76 -5.67
C LEU A 50 24.31 -8.53 -6.57
N ASN A 51 24.65 -8.01 -7.75
CA ASN A 51 25.67 -8.60 -8.60
C ASN A 51 27.03 -8.61 -7.87
N LYS A 52 27.73 -9.75 -7.91
CA LYS A 52 29.05 -9.96 -7.28
C LYS A 52 30.06 -8.85 -7.63
N SER A 53 30.03 -8.34 -8.87
CA SER A 53 30.95 -7.28 -9.31
C SER A 53 30.65 -5.91 -8.69
N MET A 54 29.41 -5.68 -8.25
CA MET A 54 28.96 -4.41 -7.66
C MET A 54 28.90 -4.47 -6.14
N ARG A 55 29.14 -5.63 -5.52
CA ARG A 55 28.99 -5.77 -4.07
C ARG A 55 30.05 -4.96 -3.31
N SER A 56 29.63 -3.83 -2.78
CA SER A 56 30.38 -2.97 -1.87
C SER A 56 29.62 -2.79 -0.56
N ARG A 57 30.27 -2.27 0.49
CA ARG A 57 29.58 -1.96 1.75
C ARG A 57 28.42 -0.98 1.52
N SER A 58 28.64 0.08 0.73
CA SER A 58 27.60 1.05 0.38
C SER A 58 26.46 0.42 -0.44
N ASN A 59 26.78 -0.45 -1.40
CA ASN A 59 25.76 -1.10 -2.22
C ASN A 59 24.94 -2.12 -1.43
N CYS A 60 25.46 -2.64 -0.32
CA CYS A 60 24.66 -3.43 0.62
C CYS A 60 23.55 -2.60 1.27
N PHE A 61 23.85 -1.37 1.71
CA PHE A 61 22.85 -0.44 2.24
C PHE A 61 21.85 -0.01 1.16
N LEU A 62 22.31 0.30 -0.05
CA LEU A 62 21.41 0.62 -1.18
C LEU A 62 20.51 -0.57 -1.55
N SER A 63 21.00 -1.81 -1.42
CA SER A 63 20.17 -3.01 -1.63
C SER A 63 19.13 -3.16 -0.52
N ALA A 64 19.52 -2.93 0.74
CA ALA A 64 18.59 -2.94 1.86
C ALA A 64 17.50 -1.86 1.71
N LEU A 65 17.88 -0.66 1.26
CA LEU A 65 16.97 0.42 0.93
C LEU A 65 15.98 0.02 -0.17
N ALA A 66 16.48 -0.51 -1.29
CA ALA A 66 15.62 -0.96 -2.40
C ALA A 66 14.66 -2.09 -1.96
N PHE A 67 15.12 -3.00 -1.10
CA PHE A 67 14.26 -4.02 -0.50
C PHE A 67 13.19 -3.41 0.41
N SER A 68 13.57 -2.42 1.23
CA SER A 68 12.63 -1.72 2.11
C SER A 68 11.56 -0.97 1.33
N ASP A 69 11.93 -0.31 0.22
CA ASP A 69 10.99 0.39 -0.65
C ASP A 69 9.99 -0.57 -1.30
N ILE A 70 10.43 -1.74 -1.77
CA ILE A 70 9.53 -2.78 -2.31
C ILE A 70 8.55 -3.21 -1.22
N LEU A 71 9.05 -3.49 -0.01
CA LEU A 71 8.22 -3.90 1.12
C LEU A 71 7.19 -2.82 1.47
N PHE A 72 7.60 -1.56 1.53
CA PHE A 72 6.72 -0.41 1.76
C PHE A 72 5.59 -0.34 0.72
N LEU A 73 5.93 -0.44 -0.57
CA LEU A 73 4.96 -0.38 -1.66
C LEU A 73 3.99 -1.55 -1.64
N ILE A 74 4.46 -2.77 -1.33
CA ILE A 74 3.61 -3.95 -1.16
C ILE A 74 2.65 -3.76 0.02
N LEU A 75 3.13 -3.26 1.16
CA LEU A 75 2.31 -3.03 2.35
C LEU A 75 1.28 -1.91 2.16
N MET A 76 1.57 -0.92 1.32
CA MET A 76 0.62 0.14 0.95
C MET A 76 -0.41 -0.30 -0.11
N SER A 77 -0.12 -1.36 -0.88
CA SER A 77 -1.01 -1.82 -1.95
C SER A 77 -2.45 -2.13 -1.50
N PRO A 78 -2.73 -2.76 -0.32
CA PRO A 78 -4.10 -3.03 0.08
C PRO A 78 -4.90 -1.75 0.39
N ASN A 79 -4.22 -0.69 0.84
CA ASN A 79 -4.87 0.59 1.09
C ASN A 79 -5.36 1.22 -0.23
N ILE A 80 -4.52 1.15 -1.27
CA ILE A 80 -4.85 1.65 -2.62
C ILE A 80 -5.94 0.79 -3.28
N LEU A 81 -5.83 -0.54 -3.20
CA LEU A 81 -6.84 -1.47 -3.69
C LEU A 81 -8.22 -1.22 -3.07
N ALA A 82 -8.28 -0.87 -1.78
CA ALA A 82 -9.53 -0.58 -1.06
C ALA A 82 -10.35 0.57 -1.66
N ASN A 83 -9.76 1.42 -2.51
CA ASN A 83 -10.42 2.55 -3.16
C ASN A 83 -11.10 2.21 -4.50
N TYR A 84 -10.86 1.02 -5.05
CA TYR A 84 -11.56 0.58 -6.24
C TYR A 84 -12.90 -0.06 -5.86
N PRO A 85 -14.01 0.27 -6.55
CA PRO A 85 -15.35 -0.24 -6.21
C PRO A 85 -15.42 -1.77 -6.09
N ILE A 86 -14.62 -2.49 -6.87
CA ILE A 86 -14.52 -3.97 -6.84
C ILE A 86 -14.13 -4.47 -5.44
N PHE A 87 -13.17 -3.80 -4.79
CA PHE A 87 -12.70 -4.13 -3.45
C PHE A 87 -13.50 -3.41 -2.36
N THR A 88 -13.90 -2.15 -2.59
CA THR A 88 -14.72 -1.37 -1.65
C THR A 88 -16.08 -2.01 -1.38
N HIS A 89 -16.71 -2.65 -2.37
CA HIS A 89 -18.01 -3.32 -2.21
C HIS A 89 -17.89 -4.80 -1.79
N SER A 90 -16.69 -5.38 -1.87
CA SER A 90 -16.46 -6.76 -1.44
C SER A 90 -16.44 -6.87 0.09
N TYR A 91 -17.40 -7.60 0.65
CA TYR A 91 -17.49 -7.82 2.10
C TYR A 91 -16.22 -8.50 2.66
N ALA A 92 -15.72 -9.53 1.98
CA ALA A 92 -14.53 -10.27 2.40
C ALA A 92 -13.29 -9.37 2.44
N TYR A 93 -13.09 -8.55 1.41
CA TYR A 93 -11.95 -7.63 1.36
C TYR A 93 -12.03 -6.57 2.45
N ARG A 94 -13.22 -6.02 2.70
CA ARG A 94 -13.42 -5.04 3.77
C ARG A 94 -13.15 -5.63 5.15
N TYR A 95 -13.62 -6.84 5.40
CA TYR A 95 -13.38 -7.52 6.67
C TYR A 95 -11.88 -7.75 6.90
N PHE A 96 -11.19 -8.29 5.89
CA PHE A 96 -9.74 -8.43 5.90
C PHE A 96 -9.04 -7.09 6.15
N TYR A 97 -9.37 -6.07 5.35
CA TYR A 97 -8.74 -4.77 5.40
C TYR A 97 -9.00 -4.07 6.74
N PHE A 98 -10.20 -4.19 7.31
CA PHE A 98 -10.52 -3.60 8.62
C PHE A 98 -9.57 -4.10 9.72
N HIS A 99 -9.31 -5.40 9.76
CA HIS A 99 -8.39 -6.00 10.73
C HIS A 99 -6.91 -5.77 10.38
N ALA A 100 -6.55 -5.86 9.09
CA ALA A 100 -5.16 -5.75 8.66
C ALA A 100 -4.65 -4.31 8.59
N LYS A 101 -5.51 -3.30 8.37
CA LYS A 101 -5.13 -1.91 8.05
C LYS A 101 -4.10 -1.34 9.02
N ILE A 102 -4.34 -1.46 10.33
CA ILE A 102 -3.44 -0.88 11.33
C ILE A 102 -2.06 -1.57 11.31
N HIS A 103 -2.04 -2.89 11.13
CA HIS A 103 -0.80 -3.66 11.05
C HIS A 103 -0.02 -3.36 9.78
N LEU A 104 -0.70 -3.24 8.63
CA LEU A 104 -0.07 -2.88 7.36
C LEU A 104 0.57 -1.49 7.42
N ILE A 105 -0.14 -0.50 7.98
CA ILE A 105 0.39 0.86 8.15
C ILE A 105 1.57 0.87 9.13
N ALA A 106 1.49 0.13 10.23
CA ALA A 106 2.58 0.04 11.20
C ALA A 106 3.85 -0.57 10.56
N LEU A 107 3.71 -1.68 9.82
CA LEU A 107 4.81 -2.31 9.11
C LEU A 107 5.38 -1.42 8.01
N ALA A 108 4.53 -0.67 7.31
CA ALA A 108 4.99 0.30 6.32
C ALA A 108 5.83 1.40 6.98
N ASN A 109 5.39 1.96 8.09
CA ASN A 109 6.17 2.94 8.85
C ASN A 109 7.52 2.35 9.33
N TRP A 110 7.55 1.07 9.72
CA TRP A 110 8.80 0.40 10.05
C TRP A 110 9.72 0.24 8.83
N SER A 111 9.20 -0.12 7.66
CA SER A 111 10.00 -0.15 6.42
C SER A 111 10.54 1.25 6.05
N SER A 112 9.74 2.31 6.21
CA SER A 112 10.24 3.68 6.04
C SER A 112 11.33 4.03 7.03
N SER A 113 11.24 3.53 8.27
CA SER A 113 12.27 3.74 9.29
C SER A 113 13.57 3.01 8.93
N VAL A 114 13.49 1.77 8.43
CA VAL A 114 14.64 1.01 7.94
C VAL A 114 15.30 1.70 6.73
N ALA A 115 14.53 2.35 5.87
CA ALA A 115 15.06 3.09 4.72
C ALA A 115 15.88 4.33 5.10
N ILE A 116 15.75 4.85 6.33
CA ILE A 116 16.47 6.04 6.80
C ILE A 116 17.87 5.70 7.35
N TRP A 117 18.07 4.49 7.86
CA TRP A 117 19.28 4.06 8.56
C TRP A 117 20.15 3.11 7.73
#